data_AF-A0A0E0MPB8-F1
#
_entry.id   AF-A0A0E0MPB8-F1
#
_cell.length_a   1.000
_cell.length_b   1.000
_cell.length_c   1.000
_cell.angle_alpha   90.00
_cell.angle_beta   90.00
_cell.angle_gamma   90.00
#
_symmetry.space_group_name_H-M   'P 1'
#
loop_
_entity.id
_entity.type
_entity.pdbx_description
1 polymer ?
#
loop_
_entity_poly.entity_id
_entity_poly.type
_entity_poly.pdbx_seq_one_letter_code
_entity_poly.pdbx_strand_id
1 'polypeptide(L)'
;MEGTVTVDDALQFRSLHLCPTRPSRICIGEAPSLRSIGSLDLFNTVLEIKGIVIQAGMVQRAPKMRTVRILGLRVNYTEMGHRVPREVEQILKCFPCLEKLEIMRDDEVIQAEGLLEADDEHIYDGNNFFHGLGCFSRHLRRIYLTDFRGGKYELALGKAILDKAQAGTQFKMVCSPGSNDNITNQLRWAIQNFRMATPNEAVRDGHVTIILSLHRT
;
A
#
# COMPACT_ATOMS: atom_id res chain seq x y z
N MET A 1 -17.18 0.60 -17.99
CA MET A 1 -17.15 -0.74 -18.60
C MET A 1 -16.42 -1.66 -17.65
N GLU A 2 -17.15 -2.56 -17.01
CA GLU A 2 -16.63 -3.60 -16.15
C GLU A 2 -16.09 -4.74 -17.04
N GLY A 3 -14.77 -4.82 -17.18
CA GLY A 3 -14.12 -5.88 -17.96
C GLY A 3 -13.67 -7.02 -17.06
N THR A 4 -13.93 -8.26 -17.50
CA THR A 4 -13.31 -9.45 -16.93
C THR A 4 -12.08 -9.82 -17.77
N VAL A 5 -10.95 -10.03 -17.11
CA VAL A 5 -9.72 -10.54 -17.75
C VAL A 5 -9.49 -11.97 -17.27
N THR A 6 -9.38 -12.92 -18.20
CA THR A 6 -9.04 -14.32 -17.89
C THR A 6 -7.67 -14.66 -18.44
N VAL A 7 -6.84 -15.32 -17.63
CA VAL A 7 -5.51 -15.80 -18.01
C VAL A 7 -5.43 -17.30 -17.74
N ASP A 8 -5.45 -18.08 -18.82
CA ASP A 8 -5.33 -19.54 -18.81
C ASP A 8 -3.88 -20.00 -19.04
N ASP A 9 -3.53 -21.19 -18.54
CA ASP A 9 -2.21 -21.85 -18.72
C ASP A 9 -0.97 -20.98 -18.40
N ALA A 10 -1.08 -20.20 -17.32
CA ALA A 10 -0.15 -19.15 -16.93
C ALA A 10 1.12 -19.66 -16.18
N LEU A 11 1.68 -20.81 -16.57
CA LEU A 11 2.76 -21.49 -15.82
C LEU A 11 4.03 -20.64 -15.66
N GLN A 12 4.38 -19.84 -16.69
CA GLN A 12 5.53 -18.92 -16.69
C GLN A 12 5.13 -17.48 -16.40
N PHE A 13 3.86 -17.21 -16.10
CA PHE A 13 3.34 -15.86 -15.86
C PHE A 13 3.89 -15.31 -14.54
N ARG A 14 4.78 -14.32 -14.64
CA ARG A 14 5.52 -13.77 -13.49
C ARG A 14 4.97 -12.45 -12.98
N SER A 15 4.37 -11.67 -13.86
CA SER A 15 4.03 -10.28 -13.56
C SER A 15 2.68 -9.90 -14.17
N LEU A 16 1.77 -9.48 -13.30
CA LEU A 16 0.51 -8.87 -13.65
C LEU A 16 0.63 -7.36 -13.48
N HIS A 17 0.43 -6.59 -14.54
CA HIS A 17 0.45 -5.12 -14.49
C HIS A 17 -0.92 -4.60 -14.95
N LEU A 18 -1.58 -3.83 -14.08
CA LEU A 18 -2.94 -3.37 -14.31
C LEU A 18 -3.03 -1.88 -14.66
N CYS A 19 -1.95 -1.12 -14.68
CA CYS A 19 -2.05 0.30 -15.06
C CYS A 19 -2.09 0.45 -16.59
N PRO A 20 -3.04 1.21 -17.20
CA PRO A 20 -4.12 2.02 -16.60
C PRO A 20 -5.49 1.31 -16.51
N THR A 21 -5.56 0.01 -16.81
CA THR A 21 -6.82 -0.75 -16.83
C THR A 21 -7.40 -0.96 -15.43
N ARG A 22 -8.73 -0.95 -15.34
CA ARG A 22 -9.46 -1.23 -14.08
C ARG A 22 -10.49 -2.31 -14.31
N PRO A 23 -10.04 -3.56 -14.58
CA PRO A 23 -10.97 -4.66 -14.72
C PRO A 23 -11.74 -4.83 -13.41
N SER A 24 -13.04 -5.10 -13.50
CA SER A 24 -13.84 -5.43 -12.32
C SER A 24 -13.45 -6.82 -11.78
N ARG A 25 -12.96 -7.70 -12.66
CA ARG A 25 -12.51 -9.04 -12.29
C ARG A 25 -11.31 -9.50 -13.10
N ILE A 26 -10.37 -10.15 -12.42
CA ILE A 26 -9.23 -10.82 -13.03
C ILE A 26 -9.26 -12.27 -12.55
N CYS A 27 -9.41 -13.21 -13.47
CA CYS A 27 -9.36 -14.64 -13.20
C CYS A 27 -8.07 -15.22 -13.75
N ILE A 28 -7.25 -15.79 -12.89
CA ILE A 28 -6.03 -16.49 -13.28
C ILE A 28 -6.22 -17.95 -12.88
N GLY A 29 -5.93 -18.87 -13.80
CA GLY A 29 -5.89 -20.29 -13.52
C GLY A 29 -4.72 -20.65 -12.57
N GLU A 30 -3.82 -21.53 -13.01
CA GLU A 30 -2.59 -21.79 -12.28
C GLU A 30 -1.49 -20.80 -12.66
N ALA A 31 -0.98 -20.05 -11.70
CA ALA A 31 0.17 -19.15 -11.88
C ALA A 31 1.26 -19.37 -10.81
N PRO A 32 1.92 -20.54 -10.81
CA PRO A 32 2.95 -20.89 -9.82
C PRO A 32 4.18 -19.97 -9.87
N SER A 33 4.41 -19.31 -11.01
CA SER A 33 5.53 -18.38 -11.20
C SER A 33 5.18 -16.93 -10.88
N LEU A 34 3.93 -16.62 -10.49
CA LEU A 34 3.51 -15.24 -10.25
C LEU A 34 4.28 -14.65 -9.07
N ARG A 35 5.06 -13.61 -9.36
CA ARG A 35 5.91 -12.89 -8.41
C ARG A 35 5.51 -11.44 -8.21
N SER A 36 4.88 -10.82 -9.19
CA SER A 36 4.55 -9.39 -9.16
C SER A 36 3.10 -9.16 -9.54
N ILE A 37 2.39 -8.38 -8.73
CA ILE A 37 1.07 -7.84 -9.02
C ILE A 37 1.20 -6.32 -8.89
N GLY A 38 0.94 -5.58 -9.95
CA GLY A 38 1.09 -4.13 -10.00
C GLY A 38 -0.25 -3.42 -10.16
N SER A 39 -0.47 -2.42 -9.31
CA SER A 39 -1.60 -1.48 -9.38
C SER A 39 -3.00 -2.12 -9.29
N LEU A 40 -3.18 -3.13 -8.43
CA LEU A 40 -4.49 -3.72 -8.14
C LEU A 40 -5.41 -2.67 -7.50
N ASP A 41 -6.55 -2.37 -8.13
CA ASP A 41 -7.57 -1.48 -7.55
C ASP A 41 -8.23 -2.17 -6.37
N LEU A 42 -7.99 -1.61 -5.18
CA LEU A 42 -8.39 -2.21 -3.92
C LEU A 42 -9.92 -2.23 -3.75
N PHE A 43 -10.63 -1.29 -4.38
CA PHE A 43 -12.07 -1.10 -4.20
C PHE A 43 -12.89 -1.80 -5.28
N ASN A 44 -12.44 -1.73 -6.54
CA ASN A 44 -13.25 -2.15 -7.69
C ASN A 44 -12.85 -3.49 -8.30
N THR A 45 -11.63 -3.98 -8.04
CA THR A 45 -11.12 -5.18 -8.72
C THR A 45 -11.17 -6.41 -7.82
N VAL A 46 -11.80 -7.46 -8.33
CA VAL A 46 -11.76 -8.82 -7.78
C VAL A 46 -10.63 -9.60 -8.44
N LEU A 47 -9.61 -10.00 -7.67
CA LEU A 47 -8.55 -10.88 -8.16
C LEU A 47 -8.85 -12.32 -7.74
N GLU A 48 -9.01 -13.20 -8.71
CA GLU A 48 -9.18 -14.63 -8.50
C GLU A 48 -7.97 -15.39 -9.04
N ILE A 49 -7.38 -16.27 -8.23
CA ILE A 49 -6.26 -17.12 -8.64
C ILE A 49 -6.55 -18.56 -8.24
N LYS A 50 -6.71 -19.47 -9.20
CA LYS A 50 -7.06 -20.89 -8.95
C LYS A 50 -8.29 -21.04 -8.04
N GLY A 51 -9.37 -20.31 -8.34
CA GLY A 51 -10.61 -20.33 -7.54
C GLY A 51 -10.55 -19.54 -6.23
N ILE A 52 -9.40 -18.95 -5.91
CA ILE A 52 -9.20 -18.19 -4.68
C ILE A 52 -9.48 -16.71 -4.96
N VAL A 53 -10.49 -16.16 -4.30
CA VAL A 53 -10.89 -14.76 -4.46
C VAL A 53 -10.19 -13.86 -3.44
N ILE A 54 -9.58 -12.77 -3.93
CA ILE A 54 -8.92 -11.70 -3.18
C ILE A 54 -9.59 -10.38 -3.58
N GLN A 55 -10.25 -9.74 -2.62
CA GLN A 55 -10.95 -8.46 -2.79
C GLN A 55 -11.11 -7.78 -1.42
N ALA A 56 -11.43 -6.48 -1.43
CA ALA A 56 -11.82 -5.78 -0.21
C ALA A 56 -13.06 -6.43 0.44
N GLY A 57 -13.12 -6.40 1.77
CA GLY A 57 -14.20 -6.98 2.57
C GLY A 57 -14.15 -8.50 2.74
N MET A 58 -13.08 -9.18 2.29
CA MET A 58 -12.96 -10.62 2.47
C MET A 58 -12.87 -11.02 3.97
N VAL A 59 -13.73 -11.95 4.38
CA VAL A 59 -13.83 -12.45 5.77
C VAL A 59 -13.21 -13.84 5.94
N GLN A 60 -13.03 -14.58 4.84
CA GLN A 60 -12.49 -15.94 4.87
C GLN A 60 -10.99 -15.95 5.17
N ARG A 61 -10.48 -17.11 5.63
CA ARG A 61 -9.07 -17.31 5.92
C ARG A 61 -8.24 -16.95 4.69
N ALA A 62 -7.43 -15.89 4.80
CA ALA A 62 -6.65 -15.38 3.69
C ALA A 62 -5.77 -16.48 3.06
N PRO A 63 -5.91 -16.73 1.76
CA PRO A 63 -5.12 -17.71 1.03
C PRO A 63 -3.64 -17.34 1.04
N LYS A 64 -2.73 -18.28 1.29
CA LYS A 64 -1.29 -17.95 1.40
C LYS A 64 -0.56 -18.14 0.07
N MET A 65 -0.45 -17.06 -0.70
CA MET A 65 0.35 -16.98 -1.92
C MET A 65 1.81 -16.62 -1.60
N ARG A 66 2.63 -17.65 -1.39
CA ARG A 66 4.06 -17.50 -1.04
C ARG A 66 4.97 -17.20 -2.21
N THR A 67 4.47 -17.05 -3.43
CA THR A 67 5.28 -16.79 -4.64
C THR A 67 5.39 -15.29 -4.94
N VAL A 68 4.36 -14.52 -4.60
CA VAL A 68 4.32 -13.07 -4.79
C VAL A 68 5.35 -12.38 -3.88
N ARG A 69 6.12 -11.47 -4.46
CA ARG A 69 7.18 -10.68 -3.83
C ARG A 69 6.92 -9.19 -3.96
N ILE A 70 6.21 -8.77 -5.00
CA ILE A 70 5.92 -7.37 -5.27
C ILE A 70 4.41 -7.20 -5.40
N LEU A 71 3.86 -6.27 -4.65
CA LEU A 71 2.44 -5.91 -4.67
C LEU A 71 2.31 -4.40 -4.79
N GLY A 72 1.63 -3.96 -5.83
CA GLY A 72 1.16 -2.60 -6.01
C GLY A 72 -0.35 -2.54 -5.81
N LEU A 73 -0.81 -1.63 -4.96
CA LEU A 73 -2.21 -1.35 -4.69
C LEU A 73 -2.55 0.05 -5.18
N ARG A 74 -3.74 0.21 -5.74
CA ARG A 74 -4.36 1.50 -6.06
C ARG A 74 -5.48 1.73 -5.06
N VAL A 75 -5.46 2.86 -4.38
CA VAL A 75 -6.36 3.17 -3.27
C VAL A 75 -7.07 4.49 -3.52
N ASN A 76 -8.40 4.45 -3.47
CA ASN A 76 -9.23 5.64 -3.45
C ASN A 76 -9.56 5.96 -1.98
N TYR A 77 -8.91 6.99 -1.43
CA TYR A 77 -9.04 7.34 -0.02
C TYR A 77 -10.38 8.00 0.29
N THR A 78 -10.99 8.69 -0.66
CA THR A 78 -12.32 9.30 -0.54
C THR A 78 -13.40 8.24 -0.31
N GLU A 79 -13.44 7.20 -1.14
CA GLU A 79 -14.47 6.14 -1.08
C GLU A 79 -14.22 5.16 0.08
N MET A 80 -12.95 4.89 0.39
CA MET A 80 -12.60 3.90 1.40
C MET A 80 -12.51 4.49 2.81
N GLY A 81 -12.08 5.75 2.94
CA GLY A 81 -11.91 6.48 4.20
C GLY A 81 -11.14 5.69 5.26
N HIS A 82 -11.69 5.58 6.45
CA HIS A 82 -11.08 4.88 7.60
C HIS A 82 -10.92 3.36 7.40
N ARG A 83 -11.51 2.76 6.36
CA ARG A 83 -11.41 1.31 6.10
C ARG A 83 -10.10 0.92 5.43
N VAL A 84 -9.39 1.87 4.80
CA VAL A 84 -8.14 1.61 4.05
C VAL A 84 -7.14 0.70 4.79
N PRO A 85 -6.72 0.97 6.04
CA PRO A 85 -5.73 0.12 6.71
C PRO A 85 -6.21 -1.32 6.90
N ARG A 86 -7.49 -1.52 7.21
CA ARG A 86 -8.09 -2.85 7.35
C ARG A 86 -8.08 -3.60 6.02
N GLU A 87 -8.47 -2.94 4.93
CA GLU A 87 -8.51 -3.57 3.60
C GLU A 87 -7.12 -3.94 3.10
N VAL A 88 -6.15 -3.03 3.26
CA VAL A 88 -4.74 -3.30 2.94
C VAL A 88 -4.23 -4.47 3.78
N GLU A 89 -4.50 -4.50 5.09
CA GLU A 89 -4.06 -5.59 5.97
C GLU A 89 -4.60 -6.94 5.50
N GLN A 90 -5.89 -7.02 5.14
CA GLN A 90 -6.50 -8.26 4.64
C GLN A 90 -5.78 -8.74 3.38
N ILE A 91 -5.53 -7.86 2.41
CA ILE A 91 -4.80 -8.24 1.20
C ILE A 91 -3.38 -8.71 1.54
N LEU A 92 -2.68 -8.04 2.46
CA LEU A 92 -1.32 -8.42 2.84
C LEU A 92 -1.26 -9.79 3.53
N LYS A 93 -2.33 -10.25 4.19
CA LYS A 93 -2.41 -11.63 4.73
C LYS A 93 -2.31 -12.68 3.63
N CYS A 94 -2.68 -12.34 2.39
CA CYS A 94 -2.55 -13.24 1.26
C CYS A 94 -1.10 -13.45 0.80
N PHE A 95 -0.21 -12.49 1.10
CA PHE A 95 1.15 -12.44 0.54
C PHE A 95 2.21 -12.45 1.66
N PRO A 96 2.37 -13.57 2.38
CA PRO A 96 3.24 -13.63 3.56
C PRO A 96 4.73 -13.46 3.27
N CYS A 97 5.15 -13.56 2.00
CA CYS A 97 6.55 -13.44 1.57
C CYS A 97 6.80 -12.15 0.77
N LEU A 98 5.97 -11.13 0.93
CA LEU A 98 6.09 -9.86 0.22
C LEU A 98 7.40 -9.14 0.59
N GLU A 99 8.15 -8.72 -0.42
CA GLU A 99 9.42 -7.98 -0.30
C GLU A 99 9.27 -6.48 -0.60
N LYS A 100 8.36 -6.14 -1.52
CA LYS A 100 8.01 -4.76 -1.88
C LYS A 100 6.50 -4.55 -1.85
N LEU A 101 6.07 -3.52 -1.12
CA LEU A 101 4.72 -2.97 -1.14
C LEU A 101 4.76 -1.59 -1.78
N GLU A 102 3.85 -1.34 -2.71
CA GLU A 102 3.61 -0.05 -3.33
C GLU A 102 2.13 0.28 -3.20
N ILE A 103 1.81 1.47 -2.70
CA ILE A 103 0.45 1.98 -2.53
C ILE A 103 0.39 3.27 -3.31
N MET A 104 -0.53 3.34 -4.25
CA MET A 104 -0.73 4.48 -5.13
C MET A 104 -2.08 5.11 -4.82
N ARG A 105 -2.10 6.40 -4.50
CA ARG A 105 -3.36 7.14 -4.40
C ARG A 105 -3.99 7.27 -5.79
N ASP A 106 -5.32 7.22 -5.84
CA ASP A 106 -6.08 7.22 -7.09
C ASP A 106 -7.11 8.34 -7.22
N ASP A 107 -7.19 9.18 -6.21
CA ASP A 107 -8.14 10.27 -6.08
C ASP A 107 -7.44 11.54 -5.60
N GLU A 108 -8.07 12.69 -5.80
CA GLU A 108 -7.61 13.95 -5.22
C GLU A 108 -7.85 13.97 -3.71
N VAL A 109 -7.09 14.81 -3.00
CA VAL A 109 -7.38 15.08 -1.58
C VAL A 109 -8.59 16.00 -1.53
N ILE A 110 -9.72 15.48 -1.04
CA ILE A 110 -10.93 16.27 -0.90
C ILE A 110 -10.87 17.17 0.34
N GLN A 111 -11.62 18.27 0.33
CA GLN A 111 -11.64 19.24 1.43
C GLN A 111 -12.01 18.61 2.79
N ALA A 112 -12.86 17.57 2.79
CA ALA A 112 -13.27 16.89 4.02
C ALA A 112 -12.16 15.98 4.61
N GLU A 113 -11.26 15.45 3.78
CA GLU A 113 -10.06 14.74 4.26
C GLU A 113 -9.04 15.75 4.79
N GLY A 114 -8.88 16.86 4.05
CA GLY A 114 -7.87 17.87 4.34
C GLY A 114 -6.45 17.39 4.03
N LEU A 115 -5.55 18.37 3.91
CA LEU A 115 -4.12 18.10 3.93
C LEU A 115 -3.69 17.87 5.38
N LEU A 116 -2.59 17.16 5.51
CA LEU A 116 -1.92 16.99 6.78
C LEU A 116 -1.53 18.32 7.42
N GLU A 117 -1.81 18.42 8.71
CA GLU A 117 -1.30 19.47 9.59
C GLU A 117 -0.30 18.92 10.60
N ALA A 118 0.40 19.85 11.23
CA ALA A 118 1.60 19.60 12.00
C ALA A 118 1.37 18.75 13.26
N ASP A 119 0.22 19.02 13.85
CA ASP A 119 -0.29 18.58 15.13
C ASP A 119 -1.44 17.57 14.96
N ASP A 120 -1.68 17.10 13.74
CA ASP A 120 -2.68 16.07 13.48
C ASP A 120 -2.37 14.79 14.27
N GLU A 121 -3.29 14.44 15.15
CA GLU A 121 -3.26 13.18 15.90
C GLU A 121 -3.14 11.99 14.95
N HIS A 122 -2.49 10.94 15.42
CA HIS A 122 -2.37 9.72 14.64
C HIS A 122 -3.75 9.04 14.55
N ILE A 123 -4.45 9.23 13.42
CA ILE A 123 -5.83 8.74 13.17
C ILE A 123 -6.01 7.25 13.53
N TYR A 124 -5.00 6.43 13.27
CA TYR A 124 -5.04 4.99 13.60
C TYR A 124 -4.27 4.61 14.87
N ASP A 125 -3.97 5.55 15.77
CA ASP A 125 -3.25 5.22 17.01
C ASP A 125 -4.04 4.20 17.86
N GLY A 126 -3.33 3.34 18.57
CA GLY A 126 -3.91 2.24 19.35
C GLY A 126 -4.53 1.11 18.50
N ASN A 127 -4.61 1.23 17.17
CA ASN A 127 -5.06 0.14 16.32
C ASN A 127 -3.94 -0.88 16.11
N ASN A 128 -4.25 -2.16 16.27
CA ASN A 128 -3.31 -3.27 16.05
C ASN A 128 -3.15 -3.65 14.57
N PHE A 129 -3.28 -2.70 13.65
CA PHE A 129 -3.13 -2.96 12.23
C PHE A 129 -1.73 -3.49 11.91
N PHE A 130 -1.68 -4.42 10.97
CA PHE A 130 -0.49 -5.09 10.46
C PHE A 130 0.29 -5.90 11.52
N HIS A 131 -0.23 -5.99 12.74
CA HIS A 131 0.40 -6.75 13.81
C HIS A 131 0.42 -8.25 13.49
N GLY A 132 1.57 -8.89 13.70
CA GLY A 132 1.73 -10.34 13.45
C GLY A 132 1.74 -10.74 11.98
N LEU A 133 1.77 -9.79 11.03
CA LEU A 133 1.92 -10.13 9.62
C LEU A 133 3.33 -10.66 9.33
N GLY A 134 3.38 -11.87 8.76
CA GLY A 134 4.64 -12.55 8.46
C GLY A 134 5.53 -11.81 7.45
N CYS A 135 4.94 -11.03 6.53
CA CYS A 135 5.71 -10.26 5.57
C CYS A 135 6.52 -9.15 6.24
N PHE A 136 5.92 -8.38 7.16
CA PHE A 136 6.60 -7.30 7.89
C PHE A 136 7.79 -7.79 8.74
N SER A 137 7.62 -8.94 9.39
CA SER A 137 8.64 -9.49 10.30
C SER A 137 9.82 -10.17 9.60
N ARG A 138 9.71 -10.54 8.31
CA ARG A 138 10.71 -11.41 7.66
C ARG A 138 11.16 -10.96 6.27
N HIS A 139 10.27 -10.39 5.48
CA HIS A 139 10.47 -10.26 4.03
C HIS A 139 10.39 -8.83 3.51
N LEU A 140 9.49 -8.02 4.08
CA LEU A 140 9.19 -6.69 3.56
C LEU A 140 10.36 -5.76 3.83
N ARG A 141 10.96 -5.23 2.76
CA ARG A 141 12.12 -4.33 2.82
C ARG A 141 11.87 -2.99 2.11
N ARG A 142 10.86 -2.89 1.25
CA ARG A 142 10.57 -1.69 0.46
C ARG A 142 9.09 -1.38 0.54
N ILE A 143 8.76 -0.15 0.95
CA ILE A 143 7.39 0.32 1.14
C ILE A 143 7.26 1.69 0.51
N TYR A 144 6.51 1.79 -0.58
CA TYR A 144 6.40 3.03 -1.36
C TYR A 144 4.97 3.56 -1.34
N LEU A 145 4.80 4.81 -0.95
CA LEU A 145 3.59 5.60 -1.21
C LEU A 145 3.86 6.42 -2.48
N THR A 146 3.06 6.23 -3.51
CA THR A 146 3.23 6.81 -4.84
C THR A 146 2.01 7.61 -5.26
N ASP A 147 2.22 8.58 -6.15
CA ASP A 147 1.24 9.67 -6.37
C ASP A 147 0.84 10.33 -5.05
N PHE A 148 1.81 10.50 -4.16
CA PHE A 148 1.59 10.98 -2.80
C PHE A 148 1.15 12.45 -2.83
N ARG A 149 0.01 12.73 -2.21
CA ARG A 149 -0.63 14.07 -2.22
C ARG A 149 -0.71 14.71 -0.84
N GLY A 150 -0.41 13.95 0.22
CA GLY A 150 -0.34 14.49 1.59
C GLY A 150 -1.69 14.56 2.30
N GLY A 151 -2.67 13.78 1.85
CA GLY A 151 -3.95 13.63 2.55
C GLY A 151 -3.78 12.94 3.90
N LYS A 152 -4.64 13.29 4.87
CA LYS A 152 -4.54 12.79 6.24
C LYS A 152 -4.62 11.26 6.33
N TYR A 153 -5.48 10.61 5.54
CA TYR A 153 -5.62 9.15 5.55
C TYR A 153 -4.43 8.44 4.90
N GLU A 154 -3.88 9.04 3.84
CA GLU A 154 -2.70 8.53 3.15
C GLU A 154 -1.50 8.46 4.08
N LEU A 155 -1.26 9.54 4.84
CA LEU A 155 -0.18 9.53 5.83
C LEU A 155 -0.48 8.60 6.99
N ALA A 156 -1.70 8.62 7.56
CA ALA A 156 -2.07 7.75 8.68
C ALA A 156 -1.83 6.26 8.36
N LEU A 157 -2.12 5.85 7.12
CA LEU A 157 -1.79 4.51 6.63
C LEU A 157 -0.27 4.27 6.63
N GLY A 158 0.51 5.23 6.10
CA GLY A 158 1.97 5.20 6.15
C GLY A 158 2.50 5.05 7.58
N LYS A 159 1.89 5.73 8.56
CA LYS A 159 2.21 5.62 9.98
C LYS A 159 2.01 4.22 10.52
N ALA A 160 0.80 3.68 10.36
CA ALA A 160 0.46 2.34 10.82
C ALA A 160 1.35 1.24 10.19
N ILE A 161 1.74 1.41 8.93
CA ILE A 161 2.67 0.51 8.23
C ILE A 161 4.08 0.59 8.86
N LEU A 162 4.58 1.79 9.12
CA LEU A 162 5.91 2.01 9.68
C LEU A 162 6.04 1.57 11.13
N ASP A 163 4.97 1.63 11.91
CA ASP A 163 4.93 1.07 13.26
C ASP A 163 5.32 -0.41 13.29
N LYS A 164 5.07 -1.15 12.21
CA LYS A 164 5.40 -2.57 12.07
C LYS A 164 6.63 -2.83 11.20
N ALA A 165 7.27 -1.78 10.67
CA ALA A 165 8.44 -1.94 9.82
C ALA A 165 9.65 -2.44 10.62
N GLN A 166 10.45 -3.30 9.98
CA GLN A 166 11.70 -3.81 10.55
C GLN A 166 12.89 -2.92 10.21
N ALA A 167 13.96 -3.03 10.98
CA ALA A 167 15.24 -2.40 10.66
C ALA A 167 15.72 -2.76 9.24
N GLY A 168 16.30 -1.78 8.54
CA GLY A 168 16.72 -1.90 7.14
C GLY A 168 15.58 -1.79 6.13
N THR A 169 14.36 -1.45 6.56
CA THR A 169 13.26 -1.14 5.63
C THR A 169 13.51 0.22 4.98
N GLN A 170 13.28 0.31 3.67
CA GLN A 170 13.20 1.55 2.94
C GLN A 170 11.73 1.96 2.78
N PHE A 171 11.41 3.15 3.27
CA PHE A 171 10.11 3.77 3.12
C PHE A 171 10.24 4.98 2.20
N LYS A 172 9.46 5.04 1.12
CA LYS A 172 9.56 6.10 0.12
C LYS A 172 8.20 6.74 -0.11
N MET A 173 8.16 8.07 -0.11
CA MET A 173 7.03 8.86 -0.56
C MET A 173 7.42 9.55 -1.87
N VAL A 174 6.63 9.30 -2.92
CA VAL A 174 6.84 9.86 -4.26
C VAL A 174 5.70 10.82 -4.55
N CYS A 175 5.98 12.12 -4.49
CA CYS A 175 4.99 13.16 -4.75
C CYS A 175 4.58 13.19 -6.23
N SER A 176 3.31 13.49 -6.47
CA SER A 176 2.75 13.69 -7.81
C SER A 176 3.45 14.85 -8.55
N PRO A 177 3.58 14.81 -9.90
CA PRO A 177 4.20 15.89 -10.70
C PRO A 177 3.55 17.27 -10.57
N GLY A 178 2.38 17.40 -9.94
CA GLY A 178 1.70 18.67 -9.68
C GLY A 178 1.83 19.21 -8.25
N SER A 179 2.62 18.55 -7.38
CA SER A 179 2.72 18.95 -5.97
C SER A 179 3.51 20.26 -5.81
N ASN A 180 2.89 21.27 -5.19
CA ASN A 180 3.51 22.58 -4.93
C ASN A 180 4.66 22.47 -3.91
N ASP A 181 5.71 23.28 -4.05
CA ASP A 181 6.85 23.38 -3.13
C ASP A 181 6.42 23.56 -1.66
N ASN A 182 5.29 24.24 -1.41
CA ASN A 182 4.73 24.37 -0.07
C ASN A 182 4.32 23.02 0.54
N ILE A 183 3.71 22.13 -0.25
CA ILE A 183 3.36 20.76 0.16
C ILE A 183 4.65 20.00 0.48
N THR A 184 5.71 20.14 -0.32
CA THR A 184 7.00 19.47 -0.06
C THR A 184 7.62 19.87 1.27
N ASN A 185 7.55 21.15 1.65
CA ASN A 185 8.06 21.63 2.93
C ASN A 185 7.21 21.16 4.12
N GLN A 186 5.88 21.22 4.00
CA GLN A 186 4.95 20.68 4.99
C GLN A 186 5.17 19.18 5.19
N LEU A 187 5.34 18.43 4.10
CA LEU A 187 5.62 17.00 4.14
C LEU A 187 6.97 16.68 4.77
N ARG A 188 8.00 17.48 4.51
CA ARG A 188 9.31 17.30 5.15
C ARG A 188 9.21 17.48 6.67
N TRP A 189 8.53 18.53 7.10
CA TRP A 189 8.29 18.80 8.52
C TRP A 189 7.44 17.69 9.15
N ALA A 190 6.40 17.24 8.46
CA ALA A 190 5.58 16.13 8.86
C ALA A 190 6.35 14.83 9.01
N ILE A 191 7.28 14.53 8.09
CA ILE A 191 8.14 13.34 8.16
C ILE A 191 9.03 13.38 9.42
N GLN A 192 9.55 14.55 9.78
CA GLN A 192 10.37 14.69 10.98
C GLN A 192 9.55 14.42 12.24
N ASN A 193 8.38 15.06 12.36
CA ASN A 193 7.48 14.80 13.50
C ASN A 193 6.97 13.37 13.51
N PHE A 194 6.62 12.85 12.35
CA PHE A 194 6.18 11.48 12.16
C PHE A 194 7.23 10.48 12.64
N ARG A 195 8.51 10.69 12.31
CA ARG A 195 9.60 9.83 12.78
C ARG A 195 9.75 9.88 14.30
N MET A 196 9.58 11.05 14.91
CA MET A 196 9.66 11.22 16.37
C MET A 196 8.46 10.62 17.11
N ALA A 197 7.27 10.67 16.49
CA ALA A 197 6.02 10.18 17.06
C ALA A 197 5.75 8.69 16.81
N THR A 198 6.47 8.05 15.88
CA THR A 198 6.34 6.61 15.63
C THR A 198 6.91 5.84 16.83
N PRO A 199 6.14 4.98 17.54
CA PRO A 199 6.66 4.26 18.69
C PRO A 199 7.79 3.28 18.36
N ASN A 200 7.88 2.84 17.10
CA ASN A 200 8.87 1.89 16.62
C ASN A 200 10.30 2.48 16.69
N GLU A 201 11.16 1.87 17.53
CA GLU A 201 12.55 2.28 17.74
C GLU A 201 13.37 2.23 16.45
N ALA A 202 13.15 1.25 15.57
CA ALA A 202 13.87 1.18 14.30
C ALA A 202 13.58 2.40 13.40
N VAL A 203 12.39 3.00 13.53
CA VAL A 203 12.04 4.24 12.83
C VAL A 203 12.66 5.45 13.53
N ARG A 204 12.51 5.56 14.87
CA ARG A 204 13.07 6.67 15.67
C ARG A 204 14.59 6.77 15.51
N ASP A 205 15.30 5.66 15.66
CA ASP A 205 16.76 5.57 15.60
C ASP A 205 17.30 5.66 14.16
N GLY A 206 16.43 5.65 13.14
CA GLY A 206 16.82 5.83 11.74
C GLY A 206 17.31 4.59 11.04
N HIS A 207 17.00 3.42 11.59
CA HIS A 207 17.22 2.14 10.93
C HIS A 207 16.23 1.90 9.78
N VAL A 208 15.17 2.72 9.68
CA VAL A 208 14.31 2.82 8.50
C VAL A 208 14.69 4.05 7.68
N THR A 209 15.02 3.85 6.41
CA THR A 209 15.36 4.95 5.50
C THR A 209 14.08 5.55 4.92
N ILE A 210 13.75 6.79 5.31
CA ILE A 210 12.60 7.54 4.78
C ILE A 210 13.08 8.49 3.67
N ILE A 211 12.51 8.36 2.47
CA ILE A 211 12.88 9.17 1.30
C ILE A 211 11.65 9.89 0.77
N LEU A 212 11.72 11.22 0.69
CA LEU A 212 10.76 12.03 -0.06
C LEU A 212 11.37 12.34 -1.43
N SER A 213 10.68 11.99 -2.51
CA SER A 213 11.12 12.31 -3.87
C SER A 213 10.01 12.97 -4.68
N LEU A 214 10.36 14.00 -5.43
CA LEU A 214 9.52 14.56 -6.48
C LEU A 214 9.62 13.66 -7.72
N HIS A 215 8.49 13.41 -8.38
CA HIS A 215 8.54 12.84 -9.73
C HIS A 215 9.23 13.85 -10.66
N ARG A 216 10.40 13.48 -11.19
CA ARG A 216 11.04 14.27 -12.26
C ARG A 216 10.37 13.87 -13.57
N THR A 217 9.67 14.83 -14.18
CA THR A 217 9.24 14.79 -15.59
C THR A 217 10.42 14.63 -16.52
#